data_AF-A0A0W1SKS2-F1
#
_entry.id   AF-A0A0W1SKS2-F1
#
_cell.length_a   1.000
_cell.length_b   1.000
_cell.length_c   1.000
_cell.angle_alpha   90.00
_cell.angle_beta   90.00
_cell.angle_gamma   90.00
#
_symmetry.space_group_name_H-M   'P 1'
#
loop_
_entity.id
_entity.type
_entity.pdbx_description
1 polymer ?
#
loop_
_entity_poly.entity_id
_entity_poly.type
_entity_poly.pdbx_seq_one_letter_code
_entity_poly.pdbx_strand_id
1 'polypeptide(L)'
;MSPTRRLFVRSAAVLSLGLVAGCLGGGGGDGDSPDTDDSTDLPDTTDTGTDPSGGTRPSGTGGPGIVLTSVDSAPDIPIEPTVEVHKDVATDDHPPQLRVTLTNTSDERVEVGEGRAIFFQYVGDDSRDLILLPAGQEYPAEPGCWRLDDPIAVTEEYRIETFEPGESKSALVDLYGAAKEDGEDSCLPVGEFRFETTFAVGGLTGGDEKRTTATWGFSLSLE
;
A
#
# COMPACT_ATOMS: atom_id res chain seq x y z
N MET A 1 33.16 7.46 -33.28
CA MET A 1 31.70 7.68 -33.43
C MET A 1 31.20 6.76 -34.53
N SER A 2 30.51 5.70 -34.14
CA SER A 2 29.91 4.72 -35.04
C SER A 2 28.43 4.60 -34.65
N PRO A 3 27.46 4.88 -35.55
CA PRO A 3 26.05 4.83 -35.18
C PRO A 3 25.52 3.42 -35.41
N THR A 4 25.29 2.68 -34.32
CA THR A 4 24.59 1.40 -34.39
C THR A 4 23.09 1.65 -34.30
N ARG A 5 22.43 1.73 -35.46
CA ARG A 5 20.97 1.70 -35.58
C ARG A 5 20.48 0.27 -35.34
N ARG A 6 19.54 0.06 -34.41
CA ARG A 6 18.77 -1.17 -34.33
C ARG A 6 17.27 -0.87 -34.35
N LEU A 7 16.61 -1.68 -35.16
CA LEU A 7 15.30 -1.54 -35.77
C LEU A 7 14.17 -1.82 -34.76
N PHE A 8 13.15 -0.96 -34.73
CA PHE A 8 11.86 -1.26 -34.13
C PHE A 8 11.12 -2.30 -34.97
N VAL A 9 10.68 -3.41 -34.35
CA VAL A 9 9.67 -4.30 -34.93
C VAL A 9 8.33 -3.97 -34.27
N ARG A 10 7.48 -3.26 -35.03
CA ARG A 10 6.04 -3.18 -34.80
C ARG A 10 5.41 -4.46 -35.34
N SER A 11 4.65 -5.16 -34.51
CA SER A 11 3.69 -6.16 -34.95
C SER A 11 2.30 -5.78 -34.44
N ALA A 12 1.43 -5.48 -35.39
CA ALA A 12 0.00 -5.26 -35.22
C ALA A 12 -0.75 -6.48 -35.76
N ALA A 13 -1.87 -6.83 -35.11
CA ALA A 13 -3.07 -7.53 -35.63
C ALA A 13 -3.67 -8.42 -34.52
N VAL A 14 -4.98 -8.66 -34.37
CA VAL A 14 -6.24 -8.17 -34.96
C VAL A 14 -7.34 -8.66 -34.00
N LEU A 15 -8.45 -7.91 -33.98
CA LEU A 15 -9.75 -8.11 -33.34
C LEU A 15 -10.29 -9.55 -33.17
N SER A 16 -11.06 -9.75 -32.10
CA SER A 16 -12.21 -10.67 -32.08
C SER A 16 -13.30 -10.12 -31.16
N LEU A 17 -14.42 -9.71 -31.77
CA LEU A 17 -15.67 -9.32 -31.12
C LEU A 17 -16.40 -10.58 -30.64
N GLY A 18 -16.90 -10.56 -29.40
CA GLY A 18 -17.83 -11.56 -28.86
C GLY A 18 -18.96 -10.88 -28.08
N LEU A 19 -20.05 -10.56 -28.76
CA LEU A 19 -21.33 -10.18 -28.17
C LEU A 19 -22.12 -11.47 -27.90
N VAL A 20 -22.52 -11.69 -26.64
CA VAL A 20 -23.60 -12.64 -26.31
C VAL A 20 -24.65 -11.89 -25.50
N ALA A 21 -25.87 -11.91 -26.04
CA ALA A 21 -27.09 -11.36 -25.47
C ALA A 21 -27.89 -12.44 -24.72
N GLY A 22 -28.72 -12.00 -23.78
CA GLY A 22 -29.84 -12.75 -23.21
C GLY A 22 -29.97 -12.55 -21.70
N CYS A 23 -31.14 -12.51 -21.07
CA CYS A 23 -32.53 -12.36 -21.52
C CYS A 23 -33.36 -12.04 -20.26
N LEU A 24 -34.50 -11.39 -20.44
CA LEU A 24 -35.43 -10.88 -19.42
C LEU A 24 -36.21 -11.97 -18.66
N GLY A 25 -36.68 -11.63 -17.46
CA GLY A 25 -37.86 -12.20 -16.78
C GLY A 25 -38.08 -11.51 -15.43
N GLY A 26 -39.27 -11.12 -14.97
CA GLY A 26 -40.64 -11.23 -15.48
C GLY A 26 -41.63 -11.45 -14.32
N GLY A 27 -42.62 -10.55 -14.18
CA GLY A 27 -43.88 -10.70 -13.38
C GLY A 27 -43.75 -10.44 -11.87
N GLY A 28 -44.56 -9.62 -11.19
CA GLY A 28 -45.94 -9.19 -11.43
C GLY A 28 -46.88 -9.92 -10.47
N GLY A 29 -47.44 -9.22 -9.46
CA GLY A 29 -48.38 -9.80 -8.50
C GLY A 29 -48.92 -8.77 -7.50
N ASP A 30 -49.97 -8.06 -7.90
CA ASP A 30 -50.88 -7.28 -7.05
C ASP A 30 -51.72 -8.21 -6.15
N GLY A 31 -51.97 -7.79 -4.92
CA GLY A 31 -52.77 -8.53 -3.94
C GLY A 31 -53.21 -7.67 -2.75
N ASP A 32 -54.28 -6.93 -3.01
CA ASP A 32 -55.30 -6.28 -2.16
C ASP A 32 -55.27 -6.42 -0.61
N SER A 33 -55.63 -5.31 0.03
CA SER A 33 -55.78 -5.05 1.48
C SER A 33 -56.86 -5.90 2.17
N PRO A 34 -56.90 -5.89 3.52
CA PRO A 34 -57.93 -5.03 4.14
C PRO A 34 -57.47 -4.28 5.40
N ASP A 35 -58.20 -3.19 5.66
CA ASP A 35 -58.13 -2.28 6.79
C ASP A 35 -58.14 -2.96 8.18
N THR A 36 -57.47 -2.35 9.17
CA THR A 36 -58.03 -2.04 10.50
C THR A 36 -57.17 -1.00 11.23
N ASP A 37 -57.87 -0.03 11.79
CA ASP A 37 -57.49 1.16 12.57
C ASP A 37 -56.60 0.95 13.83
N ASP A 38 -55.93 2.07 14.15
CA ASP A 38 -55.69 2.61 15.50
C ASP A 38 -54.69 1.92 16.45
N SER A 39 -53.48 2.50 16.55
CA SER A 39 -52.93 3.01 17.81
C SER A 39 -51.58 3.68 17.60
N THR A 40 -51.48 4.88 18.15
CA THR A 40 -50.28 5.67 18.40
C THR A 40 -49.21 4.88 19.15
N ASP A 41 -48.04 4.70 18.53
CA ASP A 41 -46.73 4.74 19.19
C ASP A 41 -45.63 4.77 18.11
N LEU A 42 -45.07 5.96 17.89
CA LEU A 42 -43.86 6.14 17.09
C LEU A 42 -42.68 5.59 17.91
N PRO A 43 -41.95 4.55 17.47
CA PRO A 43 -40.62 4.33 18.01
C PRO A 43 -39.73 5.50 17.56
N ASP A 44 -39.19 6.20 18.55
CA ASP A 44 -38.07 7.12 18.42
C ASP A 44 -36.86 6.34 17.87
N THR A 45 -36.76 6.27 16.55
CA THR A 45 -35.50 5.97 15.88
C THR A 45 -34.89 7.31 15.49
N THR A 46 -34.28 7.96 16.47
CA THR A 46 -33.25 8.97 16.24
C THR A 46 -32.04 8.26 15.64
N ASP A 47 -32.16 7.88 14.36
CA ASP A 47 -31.02 7.62 13.51
C ASP A 47 -30.47 8.98 13.08
N THR A 48 -29.70 9.58 13.97
CA THR A 48 -28.80 10.69 13.62
C THR A 48 -27.43 10.13 13.30
N GLY A 49 -27.36 9.19 12.35
CA GLY A 49 -26.18 8.99 11.52
C GLY A 49 -26.03 10.14 10.54
N THR A 50 -25.81 11.36 11.05
CA THR A 50 -25.34 12.47 10.21
C THR A 50 -23.88 12.17 9.90
N ASP A 51 -23.61 11.50 8.79
CA ASP A 51 -22.28 11.56 8.17
C ASP A 51 -22.04 13.01 7.71
N PRO A 52 -21.06 13.73 8.28
CA PRO A 52 -20.76 15.10 7.87
C PRO A 52 -19.97 15.17 6.55
N SER A 53 -19.74 14.06 5.86
CA SER A 53 -18.78 14.02 4.74
C SER A 53 -19.49 13.79 3.42
N GLY A 54 -19.83 14.87 2.72
CA GLY A 54 -20.23 14.86 1.31
C GLY A 54 -19.08 14.47 0.38
N GLY A 55 -18.52 13.26 0.54
CA GLY A 55 -17.50 12.68 -0.31
C GLY A 55 -18.09 11.67 -1.29
N THR A 56 -17.55 11.58 -2.50
CA THR A 56 -17.89 10.57 -3.53
C THR A 56 -17.40 9.16 -3.19
N ARG A 57 -17.09 8.87 -1.92
CA ARG A 57 -16.46 7.62 -1.51
C ARG A 57 -17.52 6.54 -1.28
N PRO A 58 -17.35 5.32 -1.85
CA PRO A 58 -18.24 4.22 -1.54
C PRO A 58 -18.28 3.93 -0.05
N SER A 59 -19.46 3.65 0.50
CA SER A 59 -19.63 3.19 1.88
C SER A 59 -18.90 1.84 2.08
N GLY A 60 -18.27 1.67 3.25
CA GLY A 60 -17.55 0.43 3.62
C GLY A 60 -16.02 0.49 3.55
N THR A 61 -15.41 1.66 3.38
CA THR A 61 -13.94 1.81 3.26
C THR A 61 -13.19 2.09 4.57
N GLY A 62 -13.83 2.00 5.75
CA GLY A 62 -13.21 1.97 7.10
C GLY A 62 -12.33 3.16 7.56
N GLY A 63 -11.62 3.85 6.68
CA GLY A 63 -10.63 4.88 6.98
C GLY A 63 -10.13 5.63 5.73
N PRO A 64 -9.14 6.53 5.89
CA PRO A 64 -8.59 7.35 4.80
C PRO A 64 -7.93 6.52 3.69
N GLY A 65 -7.90 7.07 2.49
CA GLY A 65 -7.18 6.53 1.34
C GLY A 65 -5.77 7.09 1.31
N ILE A 66 -4.84 6.33 0.73
CA ILE A 66 -3.44 6.74 0.59
C ILE A 66 -3.17 7.26 -0.81
N VAL A 67 -2.43 8.36 -0.88
CA VAL A 67 -1.92 8.94 -2.11
C VAL A 67 -0.43 9.18 -1.96
N LEU A 68 0.37 8.76 -2.95
CA LEU A 68 1.79 9.07 -3.00
C LEU A 68 1.98 10.53 -3.43
N THR A 69 2.41 11.38 -2.51
CA THR A 69 2.55 12.83 -2.77
C THR A 69 3.95 13.22 -3.22
N SER A 70 4.96 12.47 -2.79
CA SER A 70 6.35 12.72 -3.17
C SER A 70 7.15 11.42 -3.15
N VAL A 71 8.12 11.32 -4.05
CA VAL A 71 9.12 10.25 -4.08
C VAL A 71 10.47 10.91 -4.31
N ASP A 72 11.46 10.52 -3.52
CA ASP A 72 12.80 11.02 -3.71
C ASP A 72 13.38 10.58 -5.05
N SER A 73 14.24 11.42 -5.61
CA SER A 73 15.10 11.02 -6.72
C SER A 73 15.92 9.78 -6.35
N ALA A 74 16.14 8.90 -7.32
CA ALA A 74 17.01 7.75 -7.13
C ALA A 74 18.40 8.20 -6.64
N PRO A 75 18.97 7.53 -5.62
CA PRO A 75 20.29 7.87 -5.10
C PRO A 75 21.37 7.51 -6.12
N ASP A 76 22.53 8.18 -6.04
CA ASP A 76 23.67 7.98 -6.95
C ASP A 76 24.49 6.71 -6.60
N ILE A 77 23.83 5.55 -6.67
CA ILE A 77 24.35 4.21 -6.40
C ILE A 77 23.69 3.21 -7.39
N PRO A 78 24.24 1.99 -7.59
CA PRO A 78 23.75 1.06 -8.61
C PRO A 78 22.46 0.31 -8.22
N ILE A 79 21.58 0.97 -7.45
CA ILE A 79 20.24 0.49 -7.09
C ILE A 79 19.26 1.63 -7.27
N GLU A 80 18.26 1.40 -8.11
CA GLU A 80 17.15 2.31 -8.33
C GLU A 80 15.92 1.81 -7.57
N PRO A 81 15.54 2.47 -6.46
CA PRO A 81 14.30 2.20 -5.74
C PRO A 81 13.10 2.88 -6.40
N THR A 82 11.95 2.21 -6.36
CA THR A 82 10.66 2.74 -6.79
C THR A 82 9.57 2.29 -5.83
N VAL A 83 8.51 3.09 -5.71
CA VAL A 83 7.32 2.77 -4.92
C VAL A 83 6.05 3.11 -5.70
N GLU A 84 5.06 2.25 -5.59
CA GLU A 84 3.73 2.45 -6.15
C GLU A 84 2.66 2.04 -5.13
N VAL A 85 1.50 2.70 -5.20
CA VAL A 85 0.32 2.28 -4.44
C VAL A 85 -0.26 1.04 -5.11
N HIS A 86 -0.37 -0.06 -4.36
CA HIS A 86 -0.95 -1.31 -4.85
C HIS A 86 -2.43 -1.45 -4.44
N LYS A 87 -2.75 -1.05 -3.21
CA LYS A 87 -4.12 -0.89 -2.71
C LYS A 87 -4.20 0.42 -1.95
N ASP A 88 -5.02 1.32 -2.42
CA ASP A 88 -5.10 2.70 -1.94
C ASP A 88 -5.98 2.85 -0.69
N VAL A 89 -6.85 1.89 -0.39
CA VAL A 89 -7.85 2.04 0.66
C VAL A 89 -7.87 0.85 1.61
N ALA A 90 -8.07 1.15 2.90
CA ALA A 90 -8.37 0.17 3.93
C ALA A 90 -9.75 -0.48 3.68
N THR A 91 -9.85 -1.77 3.93
CA THR A 91 -11.13 -2.49 3.97
C THR A 91 -11.13 -3.42 5.17
N ASP A 92 -12.24 -4.10 5.46
CA ASP A 92 -12.23 -5.13 6.52
C ASP A 92 -11.27 -6.29 6.17
N ASP A 93 -10.98 -6.52 4.90
CA ASP A 93 -10.14 -7.64 4.46
C ASP A 93 -8.64 -7.31 4.43
N HIS A 94 -8.27 -6.05 4.24
CA HIS A 94 -6.86 -5.65 4.15
C HIS A 94 -6.61 -4.16 4.47
N PRO A 95 -5.40 -3.83 4.97
CA PRO A 95 -4.93 -2.45 5.06
C PRO A 95 -4.62 -1.86 3.66
N PRO A 96 -4.34 -0.55 3.56
CA PRO A 96 -3.70 0.02 2.39
C PRO A 96 -2.33 -0.63 2.17
N GLN A 97 -1.91 -0.76 0.90
CA GLN A 97 -0.73 -1.53 0.53
C GLN A 97 0.09 -0.82 -0.54
N LEU A 98 1.40 -0.85 -0.38
CA LEU A 98 2.37 -0.37 -1.35
C LEU A 98 3.17 -1.53 -1.94
N ARG A 99 3.71 -1.33 -3.14
CA ARG A 99 4.78 -2.15 -3.69
C ARG A 99 6.05 -1.33 -3.75
N VAL A 100 7.11 -1.85 -3.15
CA VAL A 100 8.47 -1.32 -3.27
C VAL A 100 9.26 -2.23 -4.20
N THR A 101 9.97 -1.66 -5.16
CA THR A 101 10.81 -2.39 -6.10
C THR A 101 12.21 -1.79 -6.12
N LEU A 102 13.23 -2.64 -5.98
CA LEU A 102 14.63 -2.28 -6.14
C LEU A 102 15.14 -2.90 -7.43
N THR A 103 15.84 -2.11 -8.25
CA THR A 103 16.43 -2.57 -9.51
C THR A 103 17.92 -2.30 -9.55
N ASN A 104 18.72 -3.31 -9.88
CA ASN A 104 20.13 -3.12 -10.17
C ASN A 104 20.31 -2.53 -11.56
N THR A 105 20.77 -1.28 -11.63
CA THR A 105 20.95 -0.53 -12.88
C THR A 105 22.36 -0.64 -13.46
N SER A 106 23.23 -1.41 -12.81
CA SER A 106 24.60 -1.64 -13.25
C SER A 106 24.75 -2.94 -14.05
N ASP A 107 25.92 -3.08 -14.70
CA ASP A 107 26.33 -4.28 -15.42
C ASP A 107 27.03 -5.32 -14.52
N GLU A 108 27.08 -5.08 -13.20
CA GLU A 108 27.72 -5.95 -12.22
C GLU A 108 26.71 -6.48 -11.20
N ARG A 109 27.02 -7.63 -10.59
CA ARG A 109 26.24 -8.12 -9.45
C ARG A 109 26.46 -7.19 -8.26
N VAL A 110 25.36 -6.83 -7.58
CA VAL A 110 25.40 -5.99 -6.38
C VAL A 110 24.77 -6.68 -5.19
N GLU A 111 25.28 -6.35 -4.01
CA GLU A 111 24.73 -6.76 -2.71
C GLU A 111 24.10 -5.54 -2.04
N VAL A 112 22.91 -5.70 -1.45
CA VAL A 112 22.13 -4.62 -0.83
C VAL A 112 21.67 -5.05 0.56
N GLY A 113 21.77 -4.16 1.53
CA GLY A 113 21.32 -4.33 2.92
C GLY A 113 21.11 -2.95 3.55
N GLU A 114 20.75 -2.77 4.81
CA GLU A 114 20.56 -3.79 5.83
C GLU A 114 19.14 -4.34 5.81
N GLY A 115 19.04 -5.63 5.50
CA GLY A 115 17.90 -6.42 5.90
C GLY A 115 16.61 -6.11 5.15
N ARG A 116 15.53 -6.03 5.93
CA ARG A 116 14.16 -5.88 5.46
C ARG A 116 13.80 -4.42 5.15
N ALA A 117 14.53 -3.49 5.75
CA ALA A 117 14.30 -2.05 5.63
C ALA A 117 14.51 -1.54 4.19
N ILE A 118 15.34 -2.23 3.38
CA ILE A 118 15.54 -1.90 1.96
C ILE A 118 14.22 -1.96 1.15
N PHE A 119 13.24 -2.71 1.63
CA PHE A 119 11.88 -2.79 1.09
C PHE A 119 10.83 -2.12 1.99
N PHE A 120 11.24 -1.24 2.90
CA PHE A 120 10.39 -0.55 3.88
C PHE A 120 9.64 -1.45 4.87
N GLN A 121 10.04 -2.71 5.00
CA GLN A 121 9.45 -3.58 6.01
C GLN A 121 9.90 -3.18 7.41
N TYR A 122 8.93 -2.98 8.30
CA TYR A 122 9.08 -2.48 9.68
C TYR A 122 9.59 -1.03 9.77
N VAL A 123 9.42 -0.24 8.71
CA VAL A 123 9.81 1.18 8.71
C VAL A 123 8.63 2.03 9.17
N GLY A 124 8.83 2.80 10.22
CA GLY A 124 7.89 3.83 10.68
C GLY A 124 8.05 5.11 9.87
N ASP A 125 7.01 5.94 9.85
CA ASP A 125 7.15 7.31 9.37
C ASP A 125 7.91 8.17 10.39
N ASP A 126 8.34 9.37 9.97
CA ASP A 126 9.11 10.30 10.81
C ASP A 126 8.42 10.67 12.14
N SER A 127 7.09 10.74 12.15
CA SER A 127 6.29 11.03 13.35
C SER A 127 6.02 9.80 14.22
N ARG A 128 6.25 8.60 13.68
CA ARG A 128 5.91 7.31 14.30
C ARG A 128 4.43 7.16 14.63
N ASP A 129 3.60 7.70 13.74
CA ASP A 129 2.14 7.54 13.73
C ASP A 129 1.72 6.38 12.83
N LEU A 130 2.55 6.04 11.84
CA LEU A 130 2.35 4.97 10.89
C LEU A 130 3.56 4.04 10.84
N ILE A 131 3.32 2.80 10.43
CA ILE A 131 4.36 1.79 10.19
C ILE A 131 4.01 0.94 8.98
N LEU A 132 5.02 0.64 8.17
CA LEU A 132 4.94 -0.29 7.05
C LEU A 132 5.38 -1.67 7.51
N LEU A 133 4.55 -2.68 7.30
CA LEU A 133 4.80 -4.06 7.70
C LEU A 133 4.84 -5.00 6.48
N PRO A 134 5.62 -6.10 6.51
CA PRO A 134 5.55 -7.10 5.45
C PRO A 134 4.12 -7.57 5.20
N ALA A 135 3.70 -7.52 3.94
CA ALA A 135 2.33 -7.90 3.58
C ALA A 135 2.06 -9.40 3.69
N GLY A 136 0.79 -9.76 3.88
CA GLY A 136 0.34 -11.16 3.94
C GLY A 136 0.75 -11.90 5.22
N GLN A 137 1.08 -11.15 6.28
CA GLN A 137 1.27 -11.65 7.64
C GLN A 137 0.11 -11.18 8.51
N GLU A 138 -0.12 -11.86 9.63
CA GLU A 138 -1.12 -11.46 10.62
C GLU A 138 -0.46 -10.60 11.69
N TYR A 139 -1.04 -9.43 11.94
CA TYR A 139 -0.64 -8.50 12.99
C TYR A 139 -1.85 -8.19 13.89
N PRO A 140 -1.64 -7.89 15.19
CA PRO A 140 -2.73 -7.57 16.10
C PRO A 140 -3.28 -6.18 15.77
N ALA A 141 -4.32 -6.15 14.93
CA ALA A 141 -5.00 -4.95 14.50
C ALA A 141 -6.46 -5.27 14.18
N GLU A 142 -7.36 -4.37 14.53
CA GLU A 142 -8.78 -4.54 14.20
C GLU A 142 -9.02 -4.37 12.69
N PRO A 143 -9.70 -5.33 12.03
CA PRO A 143 -10.14 -5.21 10.64
C PRO A 143 -10.88 -3.91 10.35
N GLY A 144 -10.60 -3.28 9.20
CA GLY A 144 -11.19 -2.00 8.82
C GLY A 144 -10.57 -0.79 9.52
N CYS A 145 -9.97 -0.99 10.71
CA CYS A 145 -9.29 0.04 11.47
C CYS A 145 -7.78 0.07 11.22
N TRP A 146 -7.14 -1.10 11.14
CA TRP A 146 -5.71 -1.30 10.83
C TRP A 146 -4.73 -0.50 11.69
N ARG A 147 -5.14 -0.16 12.91
CA ARG A 147 -4.25 0.27 13.97
C ARG A 147 -3.75 -0.94 14.73
N LEU A 148 -2.45 -0.94 15.03
CA LEU A 148 -1.86 -1.99 15.86
C LEU A 148 -2.31 -1.84 17.31
N ASP A 149 -2.70 -2.95 17.93
CA ASP A 149 -3.06 -3.02 19.35
C ASP A 149 -1.83 -2.81 20.23
N ASP A 150 -0.69 -3.39 19.82
CA ASP A 150 0.57 -3.36 20.54
C ASP A 150 1.74 -3.01 19.60
N PRO A 151 2.82 -2.39 20.11
CA PRO A 151 4.03 -2.14 19.32
C PRO A 151 4.64 -3.44 18.79
N ILE A 152 5.04 -3.45 17.53
CA ILE A 152 5.73 -4.60 16.93
C ILE A 152 7.20 -4.61 17.37
N ALA A 153 7.57 -5.66 18.11
CA ALA A 153 8.98 -5.93 18.41
C ALA A 153 9.68 -6.54 17.18
N VAL A 154 10.79 -5.94 16.76
CA VAL A 154 11.55 -6.37 15.59
C VAL A 154 12.91 -6.88 16.05
N THR A 155 13.25 -8.11 15.65
CA THR A 155 14.60 -8.63 15.84
C THR A 155 15.57 -7.92 14.91
N GLU A 156 16.70 -7.47 15.46
CA GLU A 156 17.84 -7.00 14.67
C GLU A 156 18.45 -8.19 13.93
N GLU A 157 18.12 -8.31 12.64
CA GLU A 157 18.64 -9.36 11.78
C GLU A 157 19.31 -8.72 10.57
N TYR A 158 20.60 -9.06 10.39
CA TYR A 158 21.36 -8.63 9.24
C TYR A 158 21.04 -9.56 8.05
N ARG A 159 20.27 -9.05 7.08
CA ARG A 159 20.06 -9.75 5.80
C ARG A 159 20.68 -8.94 4.65
N ILE A 160 21.16 -9.67 3.66
CA ILE A 160 21.70 -9.13 2.42
C ILE A 160 20.89 -9.72 1.28
N GLU A 161 20.46 -8.87 0.36
CA GLU A 161 19.90 -9.26 -0.92
C GLU A 161 20.96 -9.11 -2.02
N THR A 162 21.05 -10.11 -2.89
CA THR A 162 21.90 -10.06 -4.09
C THR A 162 21.05 -9.78 -5.32
N PHE A 163 21.53 -8.91 -6.20
CA PHE A 163 20.90 -8.60 -7.47
C PHE A 163 21.88 -8.83 -8.61
N GLU A 164 21.50 -9.65 -9.59
CA GLU A 164 22.20 -9.76 -10.86
C GLU A 164 22.07 -8.46 -11.68
N PRO A 165 22.91 -8.25 -12.71
CA PRO A 165 22.78 -7.09 -13.61
C PRO A 165 21.38 -6.96 -14.20
N GLY A 166 20.73 -5.81 -14.02
CA GLY A 166 19.37 -5.55 -14.50
C GLY A 166 18.27 -6.27 -13.73
N GLU A 167 18.57 -7.02 -12.67
CA GLU A 167 17.55 -7.69 -11.86
C GLU A 167 16.72 -6.69 -11.05
N SER A 168 15.41 -6.91 -11.04
CA SER A 168 14.49 -6.23 -10.14
C SER A 168 13.89 -7.21 -9.16
N LYS A 169 13.79 -6.81 -7.89
CA LYS A 169 13.04 -7.51 -6.85
C LYS A 169 12.02 -6.58 -6.24
N SER A 170 10.86 -7.12 -5.89
CA SER A 170 9.76 -6.35 -5.30
C SER A 170 9.26 -7.00 -4.03
N ALA A 171 8.79 -6.17 -3.10
CA ALA A 171 8.04 -6.61 -1.93
C ALA A 171 6.78 -5.76 -1.77
N LEU A 172 5.76 -6.36 -1.18
CA LEU A 172 4.55 -5.67 -0.75
C LEU A 172 4.68 -5.33 0.73
N VAL A 173 4.27 -4.11 1.08
CA VAL A 173 4.18 -3.65 2.46
C VAL A 173 2.81 -3.07 2.74
N ASP A 174 2.26 -3.45 3.88
CA ASP A 174 0.96 -3.04 4.39
C ASP A 174 1.15 -1.86 5.35
N LEU A 175 0.29 -0.84 5.22
CA LEU A 175 0.32 0.36 6.05
C LEU A 175 -0.59 0.20 7.27
N TYR A 176 -0.03 0.37 8.46
CA TYR A 176 -0.74 0.32 9.72
C TYR A 176 -0.60 1.63 10.50
N GLY A 177 -1.64 1.95 11.27
CA GLY A 177 -1.50 2.89 12.37
C GLY A 177 -0.60 2.29 13.44
N ALA A 178 0.44 3.01 13.85
CA ALA A 178 1.31 2.57 14.93
C ALA A 178 0.53 2.49 16.25
N ALA A 179 0.88 1.51 17.10
CA ALA A 179 0.28 1.38 18.42
C ALA A 179 0.57 2.62 19.29
N LYS A 180 -0.42 3.07 20.05
CA LYS A 180 -0.35 4.24 20.93
C LYS A 180 -0.65 3.83 22.37
N GLU A 181 0.13 4.35 23.32
CA GLU A 181 -0.03 4.03 24.74
C GLU A 181 -1.31 4.65 25.37
N ASP A 182 -1.78 5.78 24.81
CA ASP A 182 -2.85 6.59 25.42
C ASP A 182 -4.22 6.50 24.71
N GLY A 183 -4.41 5.51 23.83
CA GLY A 183 -5.72 5.18 23.26
C GLY A 183 -6.35 6.26 22.38
N GLU A 184 -5.62 6.75 21.36
CA GLU A 184 -6.27 7.54 20.31
C GLU A 184 -7.28 6.68 19.52
N ASP A 185 -8.51 7.17 19.42
CA ASP A 185 -9.65 6.45 18.82
C ASP A 185 -9.66 6.42 17.28
N SER A 186 -8.67 7.02 16.62
CA SER A 186 -8.71 7.31 15.17
C SER A 186 -8.00 6.27 14.27
N CYS A 187 -8.55 5.08 14.05
CA CYS A 187 -8.01 4.03 13.15
C CYS A 187 -6.70 4.32 12.36
N LEU A 188 -6.77 5.02 11.24
CA LEU A 188 -5.59 5.59 10.58
C LEU A 188 -5.60 7.12 10.70
N PRO A 189 -4.47 7.75 11.07
CA PRO A 189 -4.38 9.20 11.14
C PRO A 189 -4.47 9.83 9.74
N VAL A 190 -5.01 11.05 9.66
CA VAL A 190 -5.07 11.84 8.43
C VAL A 190 -3.94 12.86 8.39
N GLY A 191 -3.40 13.14 7.20
CA GLY A 191 -2.27 14.07 7.02
C GLY A 191 -1.20 13.54 6.07
N GLU A 192 -0.07 14.24 6.04
CA GLU A 192 1.10 13.84 5.23
C GLU A 192 2.16 13.18 6.13
N PHE A 193 2.64 12.01 5.70
CA PHE A 193 3.59 11.19 6.44
C PHE A 193 4.77 10.83 5.57
N ARG A 194 5.97 10.97 6.12
CA ARG A 194 7.23 10.74 5.42
C ARG A 194 7.85 9.43 5.89
N PHE A 195 8.16 8.55 4.95
CA PHE A 195 8.91 7.32 5.20
C PHE A 195 10.30 7.44 4.58
N GLU A 196 11.31 7.04 5.33
CA GLU A 196 12.70 7.07 4.89
C GLU A 196 13.44 5.83 5.37
N THR A 197 14.37 5.33 4.55
CA THR A 197 15.27 4.25 4.93
C THR A 197 16.68 4.51 4.44
N THR A 198 17.66 4.02 5.19
CA THR A 198 19.07 4.01 4.80
C THR A 198 19.49 2.58 4.49
N PHE A 199 20.14 2.40 3.35
CA PHE A 199 20.62 1.11 2.89
C PHE A 199 22.06 1.20 2.37
N ALA A 200 22.82 0.14 2.60
CA ALA A 200 24.17 -0.09 2.13
C ALA A 200 24.19 -0.94 0.85
N VAL A 201 25.10 -0.62 -0.05
CA VAL A 201 25.35 -1.33 -1.30
C VAL A 201 26.83 -1.68 -1.43
N GLY A 202 27.11 -2.92 -1.84
CA GLY A 202 28.45 -3.44 -2.11
C GLY A 202 29.24 -3.83 -0.85
N GLY A 203 30.14 -4.81 -1.00
CA GLY A 203 31.07 -5.20 0.07
C GLY A 203 30.40 -5.67 1.37
N LEU A 204 29.21 -6.28 1.29
CA LEU A 204 28.47 -6.69 2.49
C LEU A 204 28.95 -8.05 3.00
N THR A 205 29.36 -8.96 2.10
CA THR A 205 29.91 -10.27 2.47
C THR A 205 31.44 -10.33 2.47
N GLY A 206 32.13 -9.40 1.80
CA GLY A 206 33.57 -9.49 1.48
C GLY A 206 34.48 -8.44 2.12
N GLY A 207 33.96 -7.55 2.97
CA GLY A 207 34.70 -6.46 3.61
C GLY A 207 34.28 -5.06 3.14
N ASP A 208 34.46 -4.05 4.00
CA ASP A 208 33.84 -2.72 3.87
C ASP A 208 34.41 -1.82 2.76
N GLU A 209 35.48 -2.24 2.09
CA GLU A 209 36.25 -1.40 1.13
C GLU A 209 35.45 -0.93 -0.09
N LYS A 210 34.27 -1.53 -0.34
CA LYS A 210 33.36 -1.16 -1.44
C LYS A 210 31.95 -0.80 -0.95
N ARG A 211 31.74 -0.66 0.35
CA ARG A 211 30.43 -0.35 0.92
C ARG A 211 30.12 1.12 0.75
N THR A 212 29.00 1.42 0.10
CA THR A 212 28.43 2.76 0.00
C THR A 212 27.05 2.75 0.67
N THR A 213 26.67 3.83 1.34
CA THR A 213 25.33 3.97 1.91
C THR A 213 24.54 5.04 1.17
N ALA A 214 23.25 4.83 1.02
CA ALA A 214 22.31 5.79 0.49
C ALA A 214 21.05 5.86 1.36
N THR A 215 20.37 6.98 1.29
CA THR A 215 19.07 7.20 1.90
C THR A 215 18.07 7.46 0.78
N TRP A 216 16.87 6.90 0.92
CA TRP A 216 15.77 7.14 0.00
C TRP A 216 14.44 7.04 0.75
N GLY A 217 13.47 7.84 0.32
CA GLY A 217 12.16 7.89 0.93
C GLY A 217 11.06 8.38 0.01
N PHE A 218 9.86 8.40 0.56
CA PHE A 218 8.65 8.88 -0.09
C PHE A 218 7.66 9.42 0.95
N SER A 219 6.71 10.24 0.50
CA SER A 219 5.65 10.78 1.34
C SER A 219 4.29 10.27 0.88
N LEU A 220 3.43 9.96 1.85
CA LEU A 220 2.03 9.62 1.64
C LEU A 220 1.13 10.69 2.24
N SER A 221 0.03 11.01 1.56
CA SER A 221 -1.12 11.70 2.15
C SER A 221 -2.22 10.69 2.46
N LEU A 222 -2.81 10.80 3.65
CA LEU A 222 -3.98 10.04 4.09
C LEU A 222 -5.19 10.98 4.17
N GLU A 223 -6.19 10.75 3.30
CA GLU A 223 -7.39 11.57 3.16
C GLU A 223 -8.71 10.80 2.88
#